data_AF-A0A1Z5H8R4-F1
#
_entry.id   AF-A0A1Z5H8R4-F1
#
_cell.length_a   1.000
_cell.length_b   1.000
_cell.length_c   1.000
_cell.angle_alpha   90.00
_cell.angle_beta   90.00
_cell.angle_gamma   90.00
#
_symmetry.space_group_name_H-M   'P 1'
#
loop_
_entity.id
_entity.type
_entity.pdbx_description
1 polymer ?
#
loop_
_entity_poly.entity_id
_entity_poly.type
_entity_poly.pdbx_seq_one_letter_code
_entity_poly.pdbx_strand_id
1 'polypeptide(L)'
;MVHSIEDWPWSNYLAFIGHTKIYEWLTPDWVLSQFGRSKKLARENYKRFVLDGVNQELDIWSGLNGQIYLGDDTFVSQMQSKIDNSDCDLSIPKKQKRPVARSLVQIEKLHVDRNQAIVTAYNTGAYSQREIGEHFSLHPSSVGVIVRKARDSQFGT
;
A
#
# COMPACT_ATOMS: atom_id res chain seq x y z
N MET A 1 -21.94 12.73 -15.44
CA MET A 1 -20.47 12.81 -15.47
C MET A 1 -20.09 14.13 -14.82
N VAL A 2 -19.03 14.20 -14.01
CA VAL A 2 -18.62 15.43 -13.32
C VAL A 2 -17.72 16.21 -14.28
N HIS A 3 -18.07 17.46 -14.58
CA HIS A 3 -17.33 18.30 -15.53
C HIS A 3 -16.52 19.39 -14.83
N SER A 4 -16.96 19.82 -13.64
CA SER A 4 -16.27 20.74 -12.75
C SER A 4 -16.29 20.23 -11.31
N ILE A 5 -15.39 20.71 -10.46
CA ILE A 5 -15.29 20.31 -9.04
C ILE A 5 -16.58 20.70 -8.31
N GLU A 6 -17.16 21.81 -8.72
CA GLU A 6 -18.41 22.36 -8.24
C GLU A 6 -19.61 21.43 -8.51
N ASP A 7 -19.54 20.57 -9.53
CA ASP A 7 -20.61 19.62 -9.88
C ASP A 7 -20.61 18.36 -8.99
N TRP A 8 -19.66 18.22 -8.06
CA TRP A 8 -19.56 17.05 -7.20
C TRP A 8 -20.19 17.30 -5.81
N PRO A 9 -21.48 16.94 -5.61
CA PRO A 9 -22.24 17.29 -4.40
C PRO A 9 -21.76 16.53 -3.15
N TRP A 10 -20.97 15.47 -3.32
CA TRP A 10 -20.42 14.67 -2.23
C TRP A 10 -19.10 15.21 -1.69
N SER A 11 -18.58 16.31 -2.22
CA SER A 11 -17.44 17.02 -1.61
C SER A 11 -17.89 18.12 -0.67
N ASN A 12 -17.05 18.41 0.33
CA ASN A 12 -17.18 19.59 1.18
C ASN A 12 -16.57 20.85 0.54
N TYR A 13 -16.08 20.78 -0.70
CA TYR A 13 -15.36 21.87 -1.37
C TYR A 13 -16.19 23.15 -1.40
N LEU A 14 -17.45 23.09 -1.88
CA LEU A 14 -18.36 24.23 -1.93
C LEU A 14 -18.60 24.85 -0.54
N ALA A 15 -18.66 24.05 0.51
CA ALA A 15 -18.83 24.54 1.88
C ALA A 15 -17.57 25.29 2.35
N PHE A 16 -16.39 24.79 1.98
CA PHE A 16 -15.12 25.37 2.37
C PHE A 16 -14.86 26.69 1.66
N ILE A 17 -15.22 26.80 0.38
CA ILE A 17 -15.15 28.06 -0.40
C ILE A 17 -16.35 28.99 -0.15
N GLY A 18 -17.29 28.62 0.73
CA GLY A 18 -18.41 29.47 1.17
C GLY A 18 -19.56 29.60 0.16
N HIS A 19 -19.69 28.67 -0.79
CA HIS A 19 -20.75 28.65 -1.80
C HIS A 19 -22.00 27.87 -1.37
N THR A 20 -21.94 27.15 -0.24
CA THR A 20 -23.11 26.49 0.37
C THR A 20 -23.11 26.66 1.89
N LYS A 21 -24.25 26.37 2.51
CA LYS A 21 -24.39 26.38 3.97
C LYS A 21 -23.49 25.30 4.59
N ILE A 22 -22.78 25.68 5.63
CA ILE A 22 -21.99 24.75 6.43
C ILE A 22 -22.95 23.99 7.36
N TYR A 23 -22.91 22.66 7.30
CA TYR A 23 -23.63 21.81 8.25
C TYR A 23 -22.97 21.86 9.62
N GLU A 24 -23.75 21.68 10.69
CA GLU A 24 -23.26 21.80 12.08
C GLU A 24 -22.13 20.81 12.42
N TRP A 25 -22.12 19.65 11.77
CA TRP A 25 -21.08 18.63 11.95
C TRP A 25 -19.79 18.94 11.16
N LEU A 26 -19.81 19.91 10.24
CA LEU A 26 -18.66 20.26 9.40
C LEU A 26 -17.88 21.41 10.05
N THR A 27 -16.61 21.17 10.38
CA THR A 27 -15.71 22.17 10.98
C THR A 27 -14.68 22.69 9.96
N PRO A 28 -15.04 23.65 9.09
CA PRO A 28 -14.12 24.18 8.08
C PRO A 28 -13.02 25.04 8.69
N ASP A 29 -13.22 25.63 9.87
CA ASP A 29 -12.26 26.55 10.48
C ASP A 29 -10.91 25.88 10.75
N TRP A 30 -10.89 24.62 11.21
CA TRP A 30 -9.64 23.89 11.44
C TRP A 30 -8.88 23.65 10.14
N VAL A 31 -9.55 23.18 9.08
CA VAL A 31 -8.89 22.93 7.79
C VAL A 31 -8.43 24.24 7.16
N LEU A 32 -9.29 25.26 7.10
CA LEU A 32 -8.96 26.57 6.55
C LEU A 32 -7.81 27.26 7.31
N SER A 33 -7.64 27.00 8.60
CA SER A 33 -6.50 27.55 9.36
C SER A 33 -5.13 27.15 8.81
N GLN A 34 -5.03 26.02 8.10
CA GLN A 34 -3.80 25.56 7.44
C GLN A 34 -3.46 26.39 6.19
N PHE A 35 -4.43 27.13 5.66
CA PHE A 35 -4.32 27.88 4.40
C PHE A 35 -4.17 29.39 4.61
N GLY A 36 -4.25 29.90 5.84
CA GLY A 36 -4.01 31.32 6.13
C GLY A 36 -4.64 31.82 7.42
N ARG A 37 -4.25 33.03 7.83
CA ARG A 37 -4.69 33.66 9.09
C ARG A 37 -6.05 34.35 9.01
N SER A 38 -6.47 34.78 7.82
CA SER A 38 -7.79 35.39 7.61
C SER A 38 -8.70 34.43 6.85
N LYS A 39 -9.99 34.35 7.22
CA LYS A 39 -10.94 33.43 6.57
C LYS A 39 -11.00 33.64 5.05
N LYS A 40 -10.95 34.89 4.59
CA LYS A 40 -10.96 35.22 3.15
C LYS A 40 -9.72 34.67 2.45
N LEU A 41 -8.52 34.92 2.99
CA LEU A 41 -7.27 34.44 2.40
C LEU A 41 -7.18 32.92 2.43
N ALA A 42 -7.57 32.31 3.55
CA ALA A 42 -7.57 30.86 3.72
C ALA A 42 -8.46 30.15 2.68
N ARG A 43 -9.65 30.70 2.39
CA ARG A 43 -10.54 30.15 1.36
C ARG A 43 -9.93 30.21 -0.02
N GLU A 44 -9.32 31.33 -0.39
CA GLU A 44 -8.69 31.45 -1.72
C GLU A 44 -7.46 30.54 -1.86
N ASN A 45 -6.66 30.43 -0.81
CA ASN A 45 -5.51 29.52 -0.80
C ASN A 45 -5.95 28.05 -0.84
N TYR A 46 -7.02 27.69 -0.12
CA TYR A 46 -7.62 26.36 -0.20
C TYR A 46 -8.18 26.07 -1.61
N LYS A 47 -8.92 27.02 -2.19
CA LYS A 47 -9.45 26.90 -3.55
C LYS A 47 -8.33 26.66 -4.56
N ARG A 48 -7.26 27.46 -4.48
CA ARG A 48 -6.08 27.31 -5.33
C ARG A 48 -5.41 25.95 -5.14
N PHE A 49 -5.20 25.52 -3.89
CA PHE A 49 -4.61 24.21 -3.59
C PHE A 49 -5.41 23.06 -4.22
N VAL A 50 -6.74 23.08 -4.12
CA VAL A 50 -7.60 22.05 -4.73
C VAL A 50 -7.49 22.07 -6.25
N LEU A 51 -7.52 23.24 -6.88
CA LEU A 51 -7.38 23.40 -8.34
C LEU A 51 -5.99 22.95 -8.84
N ASP A 52 -4.94 23.28 -8.10
CA ASP A 52 -3.56 22.86 -8.41
C ASP A 52 -3.44 21.33 -8.37
N GLY A 53 -4.24 20.66 -7.51
CA GLY A 53 -4.29 19.20 -7.41
C GLY A 53 -5.08 18.49 -8.51
N VAL A 54 -6.09 19.14 -9.12
CA VAL A 54 -6.90 18.51 -10.19
C VAL A 54 -6.08 18.14 -11.41
N ASN A 55 -5.04 18.93 -11.72
CA ASN A 55 -4.17 18.69 -12.86
C ASN A 55 -2.96 17.82 -12.51
N GLN A 56 -2.87 17.32 -11.28
CA GLN A 56 -1.78 16.45 -10.85
C GLN A 56 -2.23 14.99 -10.94
N GLU A 57 -1.46 14.20 -11.69
CA GLU A 57 -1.55 12.74 -11.60
C GLU A 57 -0.93 12.30 -10.27
N LEU A 58 -1.77 12.14 -9.25
CA LEU A 58 -1.35 11.58 -7.97
C LEU A 58 -1.23 10.06 -8.10
N ASP A 59 -0.02 9.56 -8.29
CA ASP A 59 0.27 8.12 -8.21
C ASP A 59 0.45 7.69 -6.75
N ILE A 60 -0.66 7.64 -6.01
CA ILE A 60 -0.69 7.03 -4.68
C ILE A 60 -0.61 5.50 -4.75
N TRP A 61 -0.83 4.93 -5.94
CA TRP A 61 -0.97 3.49 -6.12
C TRP A 61 0.38 2.78 -6.20
N SER A 62 1.43 3.44 -6.72
CA SER A 62 2.80 2.91 -6.67
C SER A 62 3.31 2.70 -5.25
N GLY A 63 2.82 3.48 -4.28
CA GLY A 63 3.15 3.36 -2.86
C GLY A 63 2.23 2.42 -2.06
N LEU A 64 1.28 1.73 -2.71
CA LEU A 64 0.33 0.87 -2.01
C LEU A 64 0.95 -0.49 -1.66
N ASN A 65 1.27 -0.67 -0.38
CA ASN A 65 1.80 -1.90 0.17
C ASN A 65 0.70 -2.80 0.74
N GLY A 66 0.76 -4.09 0.41
CA GLY A 66 -0.19 -5.09 0.93
C GLY A 66 -1.66 -4.80 0.61
N GLN A 67 -1.95 -3.95 -0.40
CA GLN A 67 -3.28 -3.45 -0.78
C GLN A 67 -3.99 -2.53 0.22
N ILE A 68 -3.40 -2.27 1.39
CA ILE A 68 -4.06 -1.52 2.47
C ILE A 68 -3.16 -0.47 3.15
N TYR A 69 -1.86 -0.47 2.89
CA TYR A 69 -0.92 0.46 3.50
C TYR A 69 -0.42 1.47 2.47
N LEU A 70 -0.58 2.77 2.73
CA LEU A 70 0.09 3.84 2.01
C LEU A 70 1.29 4.30 2.84
N GLY A 71 2.46 3.74 2.55
CA GLY A 71 3.68 3.98 3.32
C GLY A 71 4.79 2.99 2.99
N ASP A 72 5.98 3.25 3.53
CA ASP A 72 7.14 2.41 3.33
C ASP A 72 7.11 1.12 4.17
N ASP A 73 8.09 0.24 3.94
CA ASP A 73 8.25 -1.02 4.64
C ASP A 73 8.39 -0.87 6.17
N THR A 74 8.93 0.25 6.64
CA THR A 74 9.07 0.52 8.08
C THR A 74 7.72 0.84 8.71
N PHE A 75 6.91 1.64 8.03
CA PHE A 75 5.54 1.95 8.43
C PHE A 75 4.68 0.67 8.44
N VAL A 76 4.76 -0.15 7.39
CA VAL A 76 4.04 -1.43 7.32
C VAL A 76 4.41 -2.33 8.50
N SER A 77 5.70 -2.48 8.79
CA SER A 77 6.18 -3.29 9.91
C SER A 77 5.67 -2.79 11.26
N GLN A 78 5.67 -1.47 11.48
CA GLN A 78 5.13 -0.85 12.69
C GLN A 78 3.61 -1.10 12.83
N MET A 79 2.85 -0.94 11.75
CA MET A 79 1.40 -1.18 11.78
C MET A 79 1.07 -2.64 12.04
N GLN A 80 1.78 -3.57 11.39
CA GLN A 80 1.58 -5.00 11.62
C GLN A 80 1.93 -5.43 13.04
N SER A 81 2.91 -4.78 13.70
CA SER A 81 3.27 -5.07 15.09
C SER A 81 2.16 -4.72 16.10
N LYS A 82 1.23 -3.83 15.72
CA LYS A 82 0.10 -3.43 16.57
C LYS A 82 -1.12 -4.36 16.43
N ILE A 83 -1.08 -5.31 15.50
CA ILE A 83 -2.17 -6.26 15.27
C ILE A 83 -1.92 -7.48 16.14
N ASP A 84 -2.88 -7.81 17.01
CA ASP A 84 -2.84 -9.06 17.76
C ASP A 84 -2.98 -10.24 16.80
N ASN A 85 -1.96 -11.10 16.77
CA ASN A 85 -1.91 -12.28 15.91
C ASN A 85 -2.77 -13.45 16.44
N SER A 86 -3.66 -13.19 17.41
CA SER A 86 -4.37 -14.21 18.16
C SER A 86 -5.43 -14.94 17.33
N ASP A 87 -5.93 -14.34 16.25
CA ASP A 87 -6.84 -15.03 15.34
C ASP A 87 -6.47 -14.77 13.87
N CYS A 88 -6.05 -15.85 13.20
CA CYS A 88 -6.00 -15.89 11.75
C CYS A 88 -7.43 -15.92 11.20
N ASP A 89 -8.14 -14.78 11.24
CA ASP A 89 -9.44 -14.66 10.59
C ASP A 89 -9.27 -14.97 9.10
N LEU A 90 -9.86 -16.08 8.67
CA LEU A 90 -9.82 -16.57 7.29
C LEU A 90 -10.48 -15.58 6.31
N SER A 91 -11.29 -14.63 6.82
CA SER A 91 -11.93 -13.58 6.02
C SER A 91 -10.93 -12.56 5.45
N ILE A 92 -9.78 -12.38 6.09
CA ILE A 92 -8.80 -11.37 5.70
C ILE A 92 -7.76 -11.96 4.74
N PRO A 93 -7.59 -11.40 3.52
CA PRO A 93 -6.64 -11.89 2.54
C PRO A 93 -5.19 -12.00 3.03
N LYS A 94 -4.51 -13.10 2.66
CA LYS A 94 -3.10 -13.33 3.01
C LYS A 94 -2.17 -12.20 2.59
N LYS A 95 -2.44 -11.53 1.46
CA LYS A 95 -1.64 -10.40 0.97
C LYS A 95 -1.63 -9.19 1.92
N GLN A 96 -2.70 -9.00 2.70
CA GLN A 96 -2.84 -7.88 3.65
C GLN A 96 -2.12 -8.17 4.98
N LYS A 97 -2.03 -9.45 5.37
CA LYS A 97 -1.36 -9.89 6.59
C LYS A 97 0.12 -10.22 6.42
N ARG A 98 0.59 -10.40 5.18
CA ARG A 98 1.95 -10.87 4.93
C ARG A 98 2.95 -9.87 5.51
N PRO A 99 3.98 -10.32 6.26
CA PRO A 99 5.09 -9.46 6.63
C PRO A 99 5.79 -8.88 5.40
N VAL A 100 6.46 -7.75 5.61
CA VAL A 100 7.40 -7.21 4.62
C VAL A 100 8.46 -8.28 4.33
N ALA A 101 8.63 -8.62 3.05
CA ALA A 101 9.59 -9.64 2.64
C ALA A 101 10.97 -9.02 2.43
N ARG A 102 12.01 -9.76 2.83
CA ARG A 102 13.40 -9.42 2.51
C ARG A 102 13.65 -9.55 1.02
N SER A 103 14.53 -8.72 0.47
CA SER A 103 14.88 -8.79 -0.96
C SER A 103 15.49 -10.14 -1.33
N LEU A 104 15.36 -10.55 -2.60
CA LEU A 104 15.95 -11.81 -3.09
C LEU A 104 17.47 -11.89 -2.83
N VAL A 105 18.19 -10.77 -2.98
CA VAL A 105 19.63 -10.67 -2.65
C VAL A 105 19.89 -10.94 -1.16
N GLN A 106 19.05 -10.41 -0.27
CA GLN A 106 19.18 -10.65 1.18
C GLN A 106 18.87 -12.09 1.52
N ILE A 107 17.84 -12.69 0.91
CA ILE A 107 17.48 -14.09 1.12
C ILE A 107 18.62 -15.00 0.63
N GLU A 108 19.18 -14.73 -0.53
CA GLU A 108 20.32 -15.48 -1.07
C GLU A 108 21.54 -15.43 -0.13
N LYS A 109 21.89 -14.26 0.41
CA LYS A 109 23.01 -14.11 1.35
C LYS A 109 22.80 -14.85 2.69
N LEU A 110 21.54 -15.06 3.10
CA LEU A 110 21.21 -15.73 4.35
C LEU A 110 21.30 -17.25 4.27
N HIS A 111 21.34 -17.82 3.06
CA HIS A 111 21.29 -19.25 2.85
C HIS A 111 22.53 -19.75 2.09
N VAL A 112 23.13 -20.83 2.60
CA VAL A 112 24.28 -21.46 1.95
C VAL A 112 23.87 -22.24 0.70
N ASP A 113 22.69 -22.87 0.73
CA ASP A 113 22.14 -23.59 -0.41
C ASP A 113 21.16 -22.72 -1.21
N ARG A 114 21.40 -22.63 -2.52
CA ARG A 114 20.53 -21.94 -3.48
C ARG A 114 19.09 -22.45 -3.42
N ASN A 115 18.90 -23.77 -3.31
CA ASN A 115 17.55 -24.33 -3.33
C ASN A 115 16.79 -23.96 -2.04
N GLN A 116 17.47 -23.91 -0.89
CA GLN A 116 16.88 -23.37 0.33
C GLN A 116 16.51 -21.89 0.18
N ALA A 117 17.38 -21.06 -0.41
CA ALA A 117 17.06 -19.66 -0.69
C ALA A 117 15.81 -19.50 -1.57
N ILE A 118 15.69 -20.32 -2.62
CA ILE A 118 14.53 -20.35 -3.52
C ILE A 118 13.25 -20.73 -2.76
N VAL A 119 13.30 -21.74 -1.90
CA VAL A 119 12.16 -22.18 -1.09
C VAL A 119 11.75 -21.12 -0.09
N THR A 120 12.71 -20.49 0.61
CA THR A 120 12.45 -19.37 1.53
C THR A 120 11.79 -18.22 0.80
N ALA A 121 12.33 -17.80 -0.36
CA ALA A 121 11.76 -16.74 -1.18
C ALA A 121 10.33 -17.07 -1.63
N TYR A 122 10.08 -18.28 -2.09
CA TYR A 122 8.74 -18.72 -2.49
C TYR A 122 7.75 -18.71 -1.32
N ASN A 123 8.16 -19.20 -0.15
CA ASN A 123 7.33 -19.27 1.05
C ASN A 123 6.95 -17.89 1.62
N THR A 124 7.73 -16.84 1.32
CA THR A 124 7.26 -15.47 1.62
C THR A 124 5.98 -15.15 0.85
N GLY A 125 5.79 -15.68 -0.37
CA GLY A 125 4.69 -15.28 -1.25
C GLY A 125 4.83 -13.85 -1.79
N ALA A 126 6.03 -13.24 -1.65
CA ALA A 126 6.38 -11.92 -2.15
C ALA A 126 6.85 -11.90 -3.59
N TYR A 127 7.43 -13.01 -4.03
CA TYR A 127 8.04 -13.12 -5.33
C TYR A 127 7.31 -14.19 -6.14
N SER A 128 7.01 -13.86 -7.39
CA SER A 128 6.56 -14.81 -8.39
C SER A 128 7.68 -15.78 -8.74
N GLN A 129 7.32 -16.96 -9.26
CA GLN A 129 8.32 -17.91 -9.80
C GLN A 129 9.18 -17.29 -10.91
N ARG A 130 8.64 -16.29 -11.62
CA ARG A 130 9.36 -15.55 -12.65
C ARG A 130 10.45 -14.67 -12.06
N GLU A 131 10.12 -13.84 -11.07
CA GLU A 131 11.09 -12.97 -10.40
C GLU A 131 12.19 -13.77 -9.70
N ILE A 132 11.83 -14.89 -9.04
CA ILE A 132 12.80 -15.81 -8.44
C ILE A 132 13.70 -16.42 -9.53
N GLY A 133 13.12 -16.85 -10.66
CA GLY A 133 13.86 -17.41 -11.78
C GLY A 133 14.85 -16.42 -12.40
N GLU A 134 14.40 -15.19 -12.65
CA GLU A 134 15.24 -14.10 -13.17
C GLU A 134 16.42 -13.81 -12.23
N HIS A 135 16.19 -13.77 -10.91
CA HIS A 135 17.25 -13.55 -9.92
C HIS A 135 18.29 -14.68 -9.88
N PHE A 136 17.84 -15.95 -9.86
CA PHE A 136 18.73 -17.11 -9.76
C PHE A 136 19.23 -17.64 -11.12
N SER A 137 18.94 -16.93 -12.23
CA SER A 137 19.24 -17.38 -13.60
C SER A 137 18.66 -18.76 -13.92
N LEU A 138 17.40 -19.00 -13.52
CA LEU A 138 16.66 -20.23 -13.74
C LEU A 138 15.36 -19.96 -14.51
N HIS A 139 14.94 -20.93 -15.31
CA HIS A 139 13.59 -20.89 -15.89
C HIS A 139 12.53 -20.98 -14.78
N PRO A 140 11.40 -20.26 -14.86
CA PRO A 140 10.35 -20.26 -13.82
C PRO A 140 9.84 -21.67 -13.46
N SER A 141 9.76 -22.57 -14.44
CA SER A 141 9.39 -23.98 -14.22
C SER A 141 10.37 -24.71 -13.29
N SER A 142 11.66 -24.43 -13.37
CA SER A 142 12.68 -25.04 -12.51
C SER A 142 12.51 -24.62 -11.05
N VAL A 143 12.12 -23.36 -10.80
CA VAL A 143 11.76 -22.87 -9.47
C VAL A 143 10.59 -23.69 -8.91
N GLY A 144 9.54 -23.92 -9.72
CA GLY A 144 8.40 -24.74 -9.32
C GLY A 144 8.78 -26.19 -8.97
N VAL A 145 9.70 -26.80 -9.72
CA VAL A 145 10.19 -28.16 -9.43
C VAL A 145 10.97 -28.21 -8.11
N ILE A 146 11.85 -27.22 -7.86
CA ILE A 146 12.64 -27.13 -6.62
C ILE A 146 11.70 -27.00 -5.41
N VAL A 147 10.72 -26.11 -5.49
CA VAL A 147 9.72 -25.91 -4.42
C VAL A 147 8.91 -27.18 -4.17
N ARG A 148 8.46 -27.86 -5.23
CA ARG A 148 7.70 -29.12 -5.09
C ARG A 148 8.54 -30.20 -4.42
N LYS A 149 9.77 -30.41 -4.88
CA LYS A 149 10.69 -31.40 -4.31
C LYS A 149 10.96 -31.14 -2.82
N ALA A 150 11.15 -29.88 -2.44
CA ALA A 150 11.35 -29.51 -1.03
C ALA A 150 10.11 -29.79 -0.16
N ARG A 151 8.90 -29.56 -0.70
CA ARG A 151 7.65 -29.92 -0.03
C ARG A 151 7.52 -31.43 0.14
N ASP A 152 7.79 -32.20 -0.91
CA ASP A 152 7.69 -33.67 -0.86
C ASP A 152 8.70 -34.27 0.14
N SER A 153 9.92 -33.72 0.22
CA SER A 153 10.91 -34.10 1.25
C SER A 153 10.49 -33.79 2.69
N GLN A 154 9.57 -32.83 2.91
CA GLN A 154 9.05 -32.50 4.25
C GLN A 154 7.89 -33.41 4.69
N PHE A 155 7.19 -34.07 3.76
CA PHE A 155 6.03 -34.93 4.03
C PHE A 155 6.27 -36.42 3.76
N GLY A 156 7.49 -36.80 3.37
CA GLY A 156 7.89 -38.20 3.19
C GLY A 156 8.24 -38.87 4.53
N THR A 157 7.28 -39.60 5.09
CA THR A 157 7.50 -40.78 5.95
C THR A 157 7.21 -42.03 5.16
#